data_AF-A0A395T0L4-F1
#
_entry.id   AF-A0A395T0L4-F1
#
_cell.length_a   1.000
_cell.length_b   1.000
_cell.length_c   1.000
_cell.angle_alpha   90.00
_cell.angle_beta   90.00
_cell.angle_gamma   90.00
#
_symmetry.space_group_name_H-M   'P 1'
#
loop_
_entity.id
_entity.type
_entity.pdbx_description
1 polymer ?
#
loop_
_entity_poly.entity_id
_entity_poly.type
_entity_poly.pdbx_seq_one_letter_code
_entity_poly.pdbx_strand_id
1 'polypeptide(L)'
;MADDEPISFDEHGDFDEFRAYITTPDVTAEQLRPRLVHPEADDDDAVHIEIHIGKTAQELIQHHRDTTPITRNSKIHPRLFIVVDTNDLDNRGVLLVALDEYHGFNDAVRGPIEDKRDELMSLSISNDDWYTARQISDEDKPEAVPKKYFVVYNLLSDQEAFDEAFEKLNNGLSEVNVRDDENDENMETDGDSGNEEGEGDDDTNEQDDNGGDDEWEDEEENEDEEMDEEEDEDEEGWDHYYKAFKPEVQTLSNVKDTHRNRATENNQDPNMFAIIDAEYESQGTLIMRVSPEEDSFRCKGHVSGEILRWIFINFMSWEEAKAFVARLN
;
A
#
# COMPACT_ATOMS: atom_id res chain seq x y z
N MET A 1 -13.90 -34.00 26.02
CA MET A 1 -12.86 -33.46 25.13
C MET A 1 -13.61 -33.17 23.86
N ALA A 2 -14.04 -31.91 23.70
CA ALA A 2 -14.73 -31.50 22.49
C ALA A 2 -13.68 -31.50 21.37
N ASP A 3 -14.05 -32.07 20.23
CA ASP A 3 -13.21 -32.13 19.04
C ASP A 3 -12.94 -30.70 18.55
N ASP A 4 -11.70 -30.23 18.70
CA ASP A 4 -11.20 -29.03 18.02
C ASP A 4 -11.03 -29.37 16.53
N GLU A 5 -12.16 -29.43 15.82
CA GLU A 5 -12.13 -29.56 14.37
C GLU A 5 -11.69 -28.22 13.75
N PRO A 6 -10.74 -28.24 12.79
CA PRO A 6 -10.38 -27.05 12.04
C PRO A 6 -11.60 -26.57 11.23
N ILE A 7 -11.82 -25.25 11.22
CA ILE A 7 -12.88 -24.62 10.42
C ILE A 7 -12.34 -23.99 9.14
N SER A 8 -13.23 -23.80 8.17
CA SER A 8 -12.94 -23.08 6.93
C SER A 8 -12.72 -21.60 7.20
N PHE A 9 -11.80 -21.01 6.44
CA PHE A 9 -11.34 -19.62 6.57
C PHE A 9 -12.44 -18.54 6.41
N ASP A 10 -13.59 -18.88 5.81
CA ASP A 10 -14.70 -17.95 5.56
C ASP A 10 -15.71 -17.88 6.71
N GLU A 11 -15.56 -18.73 7.74
CA GLU A 11 -16.31 -18.58 9.00
C GLU A 11 -15.52 -17.61 9.89
N HIS A 12 -15.86 -16.31 9.84
CA HIS A 12 -15.35 -15.31 10.77
C HIS A 12 -15.66 -15.78 12.20
N GLY A 13 -14.63 -16.24 12.92
CA GLY A 13 -14.73 -16.48 14.35
C GLY A 13 -14.82 -15.14 15.08
N ASP A 14 -15.60 -15.09 16.17
CA ASP A 14 -15.58 -13.96 17.10
C ASP A 14 -14.24 -14.00 17.86
N PHE A 15 -13.17 -13.51 17.24
CA PHE A 15 -11.84 -13.41 17.85
C PHE A 15 -11.78 -12.10 18.65
N ASP A 16 -11.90 -12.20 19.97
CA ASP A 16 -11.84 -11.07 20.91
C ASP A 16 -10.44 -10.87 21.53
N GLU A 17 -9.50 -11.80 21.28
CA GLU A 17 -8.14 -11.76 21.80
C GLU A 17 -7.11 -11.70 20.66
N PHE A 18 -5.94 -11.09 20.87
CA PHE A 18 -4.86 -11.06 19.89
C PHE A 18 -3.47 -11.18 20.51
N ARG A 19 -2.47 -11.47 19.66
CA ARG A 19 -1.06 -11.56 20.08
C ARG A 19 -0.29 -10.31 19.71
N ALA A 20 0.59 -9.90 20.62
CA ALA A 20 1.63 -8.91 20.37
C ALA A 20 3.00 -9.51 20.67
N TYR A 21 3.91 -9.42 19.71
CA TYR A 21 5.24 -10.01 19.81
C TYR A 21 6.31 -8.94 19.97
N ILE A 22 7.09 -9.00 21.05
CA ILE A 22 8.24 -8.10 21.29
C ILE A 22 9.51 -8.76 20.76
N THR A 23 10.18 -8.14 19.80
CA THR A 23 11.47 -8.63 19.25
C THR A 23 12.67 -7.77 19.64
N THR A 24 12.44 -6.60 20.24
CA THR A 24 13.49 -5.72 20.75
C THR A 24 13.70 -5.88 22.27
N PRO A 25 14.95 -5.92 22.78
CA PRO A 25 15.21 -6.04 24.22
C PRO A 25 14.86 -4.77 25.01
N ASP A 26 14.61 -3.67 24.31
CA ASP A 26 14.44 -2.34 24.89
C ASP A 26 12.99 -2.01 25.30
N VAL A 27 12.05 -2.92 25.00
CA VAL A 27 10.63 -2.80 25.37
C VAL A 27 10.21 -3.98 26.23
N THR A 28 9.46 -3.71 27.29
CA THR A 28 8.91 -4.74 28.19
C THR A 28 7.40 -4.88 28.02
N ALA A 29 6.85 -6.04 28.38
CA ALA A 29 5.41 -6.26 28.37
C ALA A 29 4.65 -5.29 29.30
N GLU A 30 5.25 -4.89 30.42
CA GLU A 30 4.67 -3.93 31.37
C GLU A 30 4.52 -2.53 30.76
N GLN A 31 5.48 -2.11 29.92
CA GLN A 31 5.41 -0.84 29.20
C GLN A 31 4.38 -0.88 28.06
N LEU A 32 4.24 -2.05 27.41
CA LEU A 32 3.42 -2.21 26.22
C LEU A 32 1.94 -2.39 26.54
N ARG A 33 1.62 -3.14 27.60
CA ARG A 33 0.24 -3.51 27.94
C ARG A 33 -0.72 -2.33 28.04
N PRO A 34 -0.42 -1.22 28.74
CA PRO A 34 -1.33 -0.08 28.83
C PRO A 34 -1.64 0.61 27.49
N ARG A 35 -0.80 0.43 26.47
CA ARG A 35 -1.01 0.98 25.12
C ARG A 35 -1.84 0.04 24.24
N LEU A 36 -1.72 -1.27 24.47
CA LEU A 36 -2.44 -2.30 23.71
C LEU A 36 -3.82 -2.65 24.27
N VAL A 37 -4.10 -2.35 25.53
CA VAL A 37 -5.45 -2.50 26.10
C VAL A 37 -6.23 -1.22 25.80
N HIS A 38 -7.42 -1.37 25.20
CA HIS A 38 -8.27 -0.22 24.92
C HIS A 38 -8.74 0.43 26.24
N PRO A 39 -8.62 1.76 26.44
CA PRO A 39 -8.89 2.41 27.73
C PRO A 39 -10.32 2.19 28.28
N GLU A 40 -11.27 1.93 27.39
CA GLU A 40 -12.68 1.70 27.71
C GLU A 40 -13.05 0.21 27.77
N ALA A 41 -12.12 -0.70 27.47
CA ALA A 41 -12.34 -2.14 27.59
C ALA A 41 -11.99 -2.61 29.00
N ASP A 42 -12.91 -3.29 29.66
CA ASP A 42 -12.69 -3.95 30.96
C ASP A 42 -11.98 -5.32 30.81
N ASP A 43 -11.30 -5.57 29.68
CA ASP A 43 -10.72 -6.87 29.33
C ASP A 43 -9.21 -6.80 29.09
N ASP A 44 -8.44 -6.83 30.19
CA ASP A 44 -6.98 -6.95 30.16
C ASP A 44 -6.50 -8.29 29.55
N ASP A 45 -7.38 -9.29 29.45
CA ASP A 45 -7.05 -10.63 28.94
C ASP A 45 -7.11 -10.71 27.40
N ALA A 46 -7.63 -9.66 26.73
CA ALA A 46 -7.66 -9.53 25.26
C ALA A 46 -6.28 -9.50 24.60
N VAL A 47 -5.21 -9.18 25.36
CA VAL A 47 -3.86 -9.00 24.80
C VAL A 47 -2.85 -10.01 25.36
N HIS A 48 -2.35 -10.87 24.45
CA HIS A 48 -1.33 -11.86 24.73
C HIS A 48 0.05 -11.38 24.25
N ILE A 49 0.86 -10.88 25.19
CA ILE A 49 2.21 -10.38 24.88
C ILE A 49 3.25 -11.51 25.04
N GLU A 50 3.97 -11.81 23.95
CA GLU A 50 5.07 -12.78 23.94
C GLU A 50 6.40 -12.11 23.59
N ILE A 51 7.50 -12.56 24.21
CA ILE A 51 8.84 -11.99 24.02
C ILE A 51 9.70 -12.95 23.18
N HIS A 52 10.15 -12.46 22.02
CA HIS A 52 10.93 -13.18 21.02
C HIS A 52 12.11 -12.34 20.53
N ILE A 53 12.99 -11.97 21.45
CA ILE A 53 14.12 -11.09 21.16
C ILE A 53 14.96 -11.59 19.99
N GLY A 54 15.22 -10.72 19.03
CA GLY A 54 16.05 -10.97 17.86
C GLY A 54 15.39 -11.74 16.72
N LYS A 55 14.11 -12.14 16.85
CA LYS A 55 13.36 -12.75 15.74
C LYS A 55 12.93 -11.70 14.72
N THR A 56 12.89 -12.10 13.44
CA THR A 56 12.30 -11.28 12.37
C THR A 56 10.78 -11.40 12.34
N ALA A 57 10.11 -10.49 11.63
CA ALA A 57 8.66 -10.60 11.41
C ALA A 57 8.28 -11.89 10.67
N GLN A 58 9.10 -12.36 9.72
CA GLN A 58 8.85 -13.63 9.00
C GLN A 58 8.98 -14.85 9.92
N GLU A 59 9.94 -14.86 10.84
CA GLU A 59 10.05 -15.92 11.85
C GLU A 59 8.85 -15.90 12.83
N LEU A 60 8.32 -14.72 13.14
CA LEU A 60 7.11 -14.58 13.95
C LEU A 60 5.85 -15.01 13.23
N ILE A 61 5.73 -14.76 11.92
CA ILE A 61 4.63 -15.29 11.10
C ILE A 61 4.58 -16.81 11.20
N GLN A 62 5.73 -17.48 11.03
CA GLN A 62 5.78 -18.93 11.14
C GLN A 62 5.43 -19.40 12.56
N HIS A 63 5.98 -18.75 13.58
CA HIS A 63 5.64 -19.05 14.98
C HIS A 63 4.13 -18.89 15.25
N HIS A 64 3.53 -17.79 14.81
CA HIS A 64 2.11 -17.51 14.99
C HIS A 64 1.25 -18.61 14.34
N ARG A 65 1.57 -19.01 13.10
CA ARG A 65 0.89 -20.12 12.42
C ARG A 65 1.00 -21.44 13.17
N ASP A 66 2.17 -21.72 13.76
CA ASP A 66 2.42 -22.96 14.48
C ASP A 66 1.73 -23.00 15.85
N THR A 67 1.52 -21.84 16.50
CA THR A 67 0.99 -21.75 17.87
C THR A 67 -0.44 -21.26 17.99
N THR A 68 -1.01 -20.70 16.91
CA THR A 68 -2.35 -20.13 16.87
C THR A 68 -3.16 -20.77 15.74
N PRO A 69 -3.44 -22.09 15.81
CA PRO A 69 -4.23 -22.74 14.78
C PRO A 69 -5.66 -22.21 14.75
N ILE A 70 -6.23 -22.18 13.55
CA ILE A 70 -7.64 -21.83 13.34
C ILE A 70 -8.50 -23.00 13.84
N THR A 71 -9.12 -22.82 15.01
CA THR A 71 -10.07 -23.79 15.57
C THR A 71 -11.35 -23.07 15.98
N ARG A 72 -12.45 -23.83 16.05
CA ARG A 72 -13.78 -23.34 16.47
C ARG A 72 -13.83 -22.63 17.82
N ASN A 73 -12.85 -22.91 18.69
CA ASN A 73 -12.80 -22.39 20.06
C ASN A 73 -11.62 -21.44 20.27
N SER A 74 -10.85 -21.11 19.23
CA SER A 74 -9.77 -20.14 19.32
C SER A 74 -10.36 -18.76 19.55
N LYS A 75 -9.98 -18.15 20.67
CA LYS A 75 -10.27 -16.74 20.94
C LYS A 75 -9.24 -15.79 20.35
N ILE A 76 -8.00 -16.26 20.26
CA ILE A 76 -6.88 -15.49 19.73
C ILE A 76 -6.99 -15.44 18.22
N HIS A 77 -6.93 -14.23 17.65
CA HIS A 77 -6.98 -14.01 16.22
C HIS A 77 -5.82 -14.76 15.51
N PRO A 78 -6.11 -15.68 14.57
CA PRO A 78 -5.10 -16.55 13.96
C PRO A 78 -4.35 -15.91 12.79
N ARG A 79 -4.80 -14.74 12.33
CA ARG A 79 -4.30 -14.06 11.13
C ARG A 79 -3.83 -12.63 11.34
N LEU A 80 -4.12 -12.04 12.51
CA LEU A 80 -3.83 -10.64 12.81
C LEU A 80 -3.05 -10.60 14.11
N PHE A 81 -1.93 -9.89 14.11
CA PHE A 81 -1.13 -9.70 15.30
C PHE A 81 -0.22 -8.48 15.16
N ILE A 82 0.29 -8.02 16.30
CA ILE A 82 1.21 -6.88 16.35
C ILE A 82 2.64 -7.36 16.55
N VAL A 83 3.60 -6.73 15.85
CA VAL A 83 5.04 -6.91 16.08
C VAL A 83 5.66 -5.60 16.56
N VAL A 84 6.36 -5.68 17.69
CA VAL A 84 7.10 -4.60 18.32
C VAL A 84 8.60 -4.85 18.16
N ASP A 85 9.19 -4.23 17.14
CA ASP A 85 10.59 -4.41 16.74
C ASP A 85 11.48 -3.20 17.03
N THR A 86 10.92 -2.17 17.66
CA THR A 86 11.58 -0.89 17.96
C THR A 86 11.15 -0.39 19.33
N ASN A 87 12.04 0.34 20.02
CA ASN A 87 11.69 1.07 21.24
C ASN A 87 11.13 2.48 20.97
N ASP A 88 11.27 2.96 19.74
CA ASP A 88 10.69 4.21 19.27
C ASP A 88 9.23 4.02 18.88
N LEU A 89 8.38 3.72 19.87
CA LEU A 89 6.97 3.41 19.67
C LEU A 89 6.15 4.61 19.17
N ASP A 90 6.60 5.83 19.45
CA ASP A 90 5.85 7.04 19.12
C ASP A 90 6.16 7.52 17.70
N ASN A 91 7.42 7.50 17.28
CA ASN A 91 7.78 7.99 15.94
C ASN A 91 7.85 6.87 14.90
N ARG A 92 8.21 5.65 15.29
CA ARG A 92 8.30 4.51 14.35
C ARG A 92 7.11 3.56 14.47
N GLY A 93 6.47 3.50 15.63
CA GLY A 93 5.28 2.68 15.80
C GLY A 93 5.55 1.18 15.77
N VAL A 94 4.51 0.41 15.50
CA VAL A 94 4.50 -1.06 15.47
C VAL A 94 4.02 -1.57 14.12
N LEU A 95 4.28 -2.84 13.83
CA LEU A 95 3.71 -3.51 12.67
C LEU A 95 2.39 -4.18 13.05
N LEU A 96 1.31 -3.85 12.35
CA LEU A 96 0.13 -4.69 12.25
C LEU A 96 0.37 -5.66 11.10
N VAL A 97 0.42 -6.95 11.41
CA VAL A 97 0.65 -8.02 10.43
C VAL A 97 -0.65 -8.73 10.16
N ALA A 98 -0.90 -8.98 8.88
CA ALA A 98 -2.07 -9.70 8.40
C ALA A 98 -1.65 -10.86 7.49
N LEU A 99 -2.14 -12.06 7.82
CA LEU A 99 -1.74 -13.30 7.16
C LEU A 99 -2.72 -13.69 6.07
N ASP A 100 -2.19 -14.01 4.89
CA ASP A 100 -2.92 -14.57 3.76
C ASP A 100 -4.14 -13.73 3.33
N GLU A 101 -3.99 -12.40 3.30
CA GLU A 101 -5.04 -11.41 3.00
C GLU A 101 -5.72 -11.64 1.64
N TYR A 102 -6.68 -10.81 1.24
CA TYR A 102 -7.47 -11.03 0.02
C TYR A 102 -6.62 -11.27 -1.25
N HIS A 103 -5.41 -10.72 -1.31
CA HIS A 103 -4.44 -10.91 -2.39
C HIS A 103 -3.57 -12.18 -2.27
N GLY A 104 -3.75 -12.99 -1.21
CA GLY A 104 -3.06 -14.27 -0.99
C GLY A 104 -1.61 -14.16 -0.51
N PHE A 105 -1.22 -13.00 0.03
CA PHE A 105 0.12 -12.77 0.59
C PHE A 105 0.02 -12.36 2.06
N ASN A 106 1.05 -12.67 2.84
CA ASN A 106 1.23 -12.00 4.13
C ASN A 106 1.59 -10.55 3.88
N ASP A 107 1.03 -9.67 4.68
CA ASP A 107 1.23 -8.24 4.55
C ASP A 107 1.38 -7.58 5.91
N ALA A 108 1.86 -6.35 5.92
CA ALA A 108 1.93 -5.57 7.14
C ALA A 108 1.86 -4.07 6.85
N VAL A 109 1.29 -3.36 7.80
CA VAL A 109 1.29 -1.91 7.84
C VAL A 109 1.94 -1.43 9.13
N ARG A 110 2.62 -0.29 9.08
CA ARG A 110 3.29 0.30 10.24
C ARG A 110 2.62 1.61 10.62
N GLY A 111 2.39 1.80 11.92
CA GLY A 111 1.82 3.05 12.43
C GLY A 111 1.86 3.11 13.96
N PRO A 112 1.30 4.18 14.56
CA PRO A 112 1.25 4.34 16.00
C PRO A 112 0.56 3.14 16.66
N ILE A 113 1.03 2.77 17.85
CA ILE A 113 0.58 1.54 18.49
C ILE A 113 -0.90 1.57 18.90
N GLU A 114 -1.40 2.72 19.34
CA GLU A 114 -2.81 2.89 19.66
C GLU A 114 -3.69 2.70 18.42
N ASP A 115 -3.31 3.32 17.30
CA ASP A 115 -4.06 3.22 16.05
C ASP A 115 -4.03 1.80 15.48
N LYS A 116 -2.86 1.15 15.48
CA LYS A 116 -2.73 -0.24 15.02
C LYS A 116 -3.42 -1.25 15.94
N ARG A 117 -3.58 -0.95 17.22
CA ARG A 117 -4.48 -1.71 18.11
C ARG A 117 -5.93 -1.55 17.65
N ASP A 118 -6.37 -0.31 17.44
CA ASP A 118 -7.78 -0.02 17.12
C ASP A 118 -8.18 -0.57 15.74
N GLU A 119 -7.30 -0.45 14.74
CA GLU A 119 -7.43 -1.11 13.44
C GLU A 119 -7.53 -2.63 13.59
N LEU A 120 -6.63 -3.27 14.35
CA LEU A 120 -6.68 -4.72 14.58
C LEU A 120 -8.03 -5.13 15.18
N MET A 121 -8.51 -4.39 16.18
CA MET A 121 -9.80 -4.68 16.82
C MET A 121 -10.96 -4.51 15.82
N SER A 122 -10.93 -3.46 14.99
CA SER A 122 -11.93 -3.21 13.95
C SER A 122 -11.96 -4.33 12.90
N LEU A 123 -10.79 -4.75 12.43
CA LEU A 123 -10.62 -5.88 11.51
C LEU A 123 -11.11 -7.20 12.12
N SER A 124 -10.82 -7.43 13.40
CA SER A 124 -11.20 -8.67 14.11
C SER A 124 -12.71 -8.86 14.21
N ILE A 125 -13.48 -7.76 14.29
CA ILE A 125 -14.95 -7.78 14.30
C ILE A 125 -15.57 -7.49 12.93
N SER A 126 -14.74 -7.43 11.87
CA SER A 126 -15.17 -7.15 10.49
C SER A 126 -15.95 -5.83 10.34
N ASN A 127 -15.64 -4.84 11.17
CA ASN A 127 -16.12 -3.46 10.97
C ASN A 127 -15.37 -2.74 9.85
N ASP A 128 -14.17 -3.22 9.54
CA ASP A 128 -13.30 -2.70 8.50
C ASP A 128 -12.61 -3.87 7.78
N ASP A 129 -11.92 -3.58 6.68
CA ASP A 129 -11.17 -4.55 5.90
C ASP A 129 -9.69 -4.17 5.75
N TRP A 130 -8.88 -5.14 5.33
CA TRP A 130 -7.44 -4.94 5.18
C TRP A 130 -7.09 -3.89 4.13
N TYR A 131 -7.96 -3.70 3.14
CA TYR A 131 -7.75 -2.73 2.09
C TYR A 131 -7.84 -1.30 2.67
N THR A 132 -8.83 -1.01 3.51
CA THR A 132 -8.90 0.25 4.26
C THR A 132 -7.71 0.41 5.21
N ALA A 133 -7.33 -0.64 5.95
CA ALA A 133 -6.19 -0.57 6.87
C ALA A 133 -4.85 -0.26 6.17
N ARG A 134 -4.74 -0.59 4.88
CA ARG A 134 -3.60 -0.21 4.02
C ARG A 134 -3.65 1.24 3.55
N GLN A 135 -4.83 1.83 3.42
CA GLN A 135 -5.05 3.24 3.10
C GLN A 135 -4.79 4.09 4.35
N ILE A 136 -3.53 4.20 4.78
CA ILE A 136 -3.16 5.13 5.85
C ILE A 136 -3.11 6.53 5.25
N SER A 137 -3.88 7.46 5.78
CA SER A 137 -3.78 8.86 5.36
C SER A 137 -2.37 9.39 5.64
N ASP A 138 -1.89 10.31 4.80
CA ASP A 138 -0.58 10.95 5.00
C ASP A 138 -0.48 11.77 6.30
N GLU A 139 -1.63 12.04 6.94
CA GLU A 139 -1.79 12.71 8.22
C GLU A 139 -1.60 11.74 9.40
N ASP A 140 -1.95 10.46 9.24
CA ASP A 140 -1.92 9.43 10.29
C ASP A 140 -0.60 8.64 10.33
N LYS A 141 0.33 8.92 9.42
CA LYS A 141 1.66 8.28 9.41
C LYS A 141 2.56 8.83 10.52
N PRO A 142 3.23 7.96 11.29
CA PRO A 142 4.24 8.40 12.25
C PRO A 142 5.37 9.21 11.59
N GLU A 143 5.90 10.23 12.26
CA GLU A 143 6.95 11.11 11.71
C GLU A 143 8.22 10.36 11.25
N ALA A 144 8.55 9.22 11.87
CA ALA A 144 9.70 8.40 11.49
C ALA A 144 9.36 7.21 10.57
N VAL A 145 8.08 7.01 10.19
CA VAL A 145 7.75 6.26 8.96
C VAL A 145 8.00 7.24 7.82
N PRO A 146 9.08 7.09 7.06
CA PRO A 146 9.48 8.17 6.19
C PRO A 146 8.44 8.36 5.08
N LYS A 147 8.00 9.60 4.90
CA LYS A 147 7.39 10.12 3.66
C LYS A 147 8.36 10.09 2.47
N LYS A 148 9.32 9.16 2.48
CA LYS A 148 10.36 9.07 1.46
C LYS A 148 9.89 8.09 0.42
N TYR A 149 9.46 8.66 -0.70
CA TYR A 149 9.21 7.93 -1.92
C TYR A 149 10.48 7.17 -2.34
N PHE A 150 10.29 5.96 -2.85
CA PHE A 150 11.34 5.26 -3.59
C PHE A 150 11.39 5.81 -5.01
N VAL A 151 12.59 5.97 -5.57
CA VAL A 151 12.72 6.39 -6.97
C VAL A 151 12.52 5.18 -7.89
N VAL A 152 11.70 5.35 -8.92
CA VAL A 152 11.59 4.39 -10.03
C VAL A 152 12.23 5.01 -11.25
N TYR A 153 13.37 4.47 -11.65
CA TYR A 153 14.10 4.97 -12.81
C TYR A 153 13.52 4.39 -14.11
N ASN A 154 13.12 5.28 -15.01
CA ASN A 154 12.73 4.93 -16.37
C ASN A 154 13.98 4.75 -17.25
N LEU A 155 14.30 3.50 -17.60
CA LEU A 155 15.34 3.16 -18.58
C LEU A 155 14.74 2.59 -19.88
N LEU A 156 13.43 2.74 -20.08
CA LEU A 156 12.75 2.41 -21.33
C LEU A 156 12.83 3.57 -22.32
N SER A 157 12.96 3.22 -23.60
CA SER A 157 12.80 4.19 -24.69
C SER A 157 11.35 4.58 -24.91
N ASP A 158 10.43 3.66 -24.58
CA ASP A 158 8.98 3.83 -24.70
C ASP A 158 8.43 4.40 -23.39
N GLN A 159 7.76 5.54 -23.47
CA GLN A 159 7.21 6.23 -22.30
C GLN A 159 5.89 5.61 -21.86
N GLU A 160 5.02 5.23 -22.80
CA GLU A 160 3.72 4.64 -22.51
C GLU A 160 3.89 3.28 -21.79
N ALA A 161 4.82 2.46 -22.28
CA ALA A 161 5.18 1.21 -21.61
C ALA A 161 5.76 1.42 -20.20
N PHE A 162 6.45 2.55 -19.97
CA PHE A 162 6.93 2.88 -18.62
C PHE A 162 5.77 3.31 -17.72
N ASP A 163 4.87 4.15 -18.21
CA ASP A 163 3.75 4.68 -17.43
C ASP A 163 2.83 3.53 -16.97
N GLU A 164 2.50 2.59 -17.86
CA GLU A 164 1.73 1.38 -17.52
C GLU A 164 2.45 0.51 -16.47
N ALA A 165 3.77 0.33 -16.61
CA ALA A 165 4.57 -0.44 -15.67
C ALA A 165 4.72 0.24 -14.30
N PHE A 166 4.78 1.58 -14.29
CA PHE A 166 4.88 2.40 -13.09
C PHE A 166 3.56 2.44 -12.32
N GLU A 167 2.43 2.54 -13.03
CA GLU A 167 1.08 2.42 -12.46
C GLU A 167 0.91 1.07 -11.75
N LYS A 168 1.19 -0.05 -12.44
CA LYS A 168 1.17 -1.39 -11.84
C LYS A 168 2.06 -1.53 -10.61
N LEU A 169 3.20 -0.83 -10.59
CA LEU A 169 4.11 -0.84 -9.45
C LEU A 169 3.54 -0.07 -8.24
N ASN A 170 2.87 1.06 -8.47
CA ASN A 170 2.21 1.81 -7.40
C ASN A 170 0.94 1.12 -6.89
N ASN A 171 0.15 0.53 -7.79
CA ASN A 171 -1.06 -0.18 -7.42
C ASN A 171 -0.73 -1.42 -6.59
N GLY A 172 0.42 -2.05 -6.84
CA GLY A 172 0.98 -3.07 -5.95
C GLY A 172 0.00 -4.21 -5.74
N LEU A 173 -0.18 -4.64 -4.49
CA LEU A 173 -1.14 -5.70 -4.15
C LEU A 173 -2.61 -5.23 -4.12
N SER A 174 -2.89 -3.93 -4.27
CA SER A 174 -4.25 -3.39 -4.17
C SER A 174 -5.18 -3.94 -5.24
N GLU A 175 -4.67 -4.22 -6.44
CA GLU A 175 -5.44 -4.74 -7.59
C GLU A 175 -5.54 -6.27 -7.63
N VAL A 176 -4.81 -6.98 -6.78
CA VAL A 176 -4.79 -8.44 -6.83
C VAL A 176 -6.13 -8.99 -6.35
N ASN A 177 -6.80 -9.77 -7.21
CA ASN A 177 -8.13 -10.35 -6.97
C ASN A 177 -9.26 -9.31 -6.89
N VAL A 178 -9.02 -8.05 -7.28
CA VAL A 178 -10.11 -7.13 -7.63
C VAL A 178 -10.76 -7.71 -8.88
N ARG A 179 -12.05 -8.05 -8.78
CA ARG A 179 -12.81 -8.48 -9.95
C ARG A 179 -13.03 -7.26 -10.81
N ASP A 180 -12.35 -7.19 -11.96
CA ASP A 180 -12.73 -6.31 -13.06
C ASP A 180 -14.07 -6.80 -13.61
N ASP A 181 -15.17 -6.48 -12.92
CA ASP A 181 -16.52 -6.65 -13.48
C ASP A 181 -16.78 -5.62 -14.60
N GLU A 182 -15.83 -4.73 -14.92
CA GLU A 182 -15.98 -3.67 -15.93
C GLU A 182 -15.07 -3.80 -17.18
N ASN A 183 -14.20 -4.82 -17.28
CA ASN A 183 -13.25 -4.93 -18.41
C ASN A 183 -13.52 -6.10 -19.38
N ASP A 184 -14.56 -6.90 -19.14
CA ASP A 184 -14.94 -8.05 -19.98
C ASP A 184 -16.18 -7.81 -20.87
N GLU A 185 -16.69 -6.57 -20.97
CA GLU A 185 -17.81 -6.21 -21.86
C GLU A 185 -17.49 -5.03 -22.79
N ASN A 186 -16.66 -5.24 -23.83
CA ASN A 186 -16.90 -4.78 -25.22
C ASN A 186 -15.63 -4.79 -26.10
N MET A 187 -15.01 -5.95 -26.27
CA MET A 187 -14.42 -6.28 -27.58
C MET A 187 -15.32 -7.30 -28.28
N GLU A 188 -15.74 -6.93 -29.49
CA GLU A 188 -16.60 -7.66 -30.45
C GLU A 188 -18.11 -7.38 -30.37
N THR A 189 -18.58 -6.35 -31.10
CA THR A 189 -19.39 -6.59 -32.31
C THR A 189 -19.59 -5.31 -33.13
N ASP A 190 -18.79 -5.17 -34.21
CA ASP A 190 -19.20 -4.43 -35.39
C ASP A 190 -20.30 -5.22 -36.14
N GLY A 191 -21.40 -4.56 -36.54
CA GLY A 191 -22.20 -5.03 -37.68
C GLY A 191 -23.72 -4.90 -37.65
N ASP A 192 -24.18 -3.71 -38.08
CA ASP A 192 -25.23 -3.50 -39.10
C ASP A 192 -26.75 -3.55 -38.78
N SER A 193 -27.37 -2.44 -39.18
CA SER A 193 -28.72 -2.25 -39.75
C SER A 193 -29.97 -2.17 -38.85
N GLY A 194 -30.73 -1.07 -39.01
CA GLY A 194 -32.20 -1.12 -38.90
C GLY A 194 -32.94 0.10 -38.33
N ASN A 195 -33.06 1.16 -39.15
CA ASN A 195 -34.16 2.13 -39.36
C ASN A 195 -35.43 2.20 -38.45
N GLU A 196 -35.99 3.43 -38.46
CA GLU A 196 -37.40 3.87 -38.27
C GLU A 196 -37.91 4.12 -36.84
N GLU A 197 -38.11 5.39 -36.43
CA GLU A 197 -39.21 6.35 -36.72
C GLU A 197 -40.39 6.28 -35.72
N GLY A 198 -40.90 7.46 -35.31
CA GLY A 198 -42.18 7.66 -34.59
C GLY A 198 -42.05 8.49 -33.30
N GLU A 199 -42.16 9.82 -33.34
CA GLU A 199 -43.38 10.67 -33.33
C GLU A 199 -44.02 10.92 -31.94
N GLY A 200 -44.34 12.20 -31.69
CA GLY A 200 -45.34 12.69 -30.72
C GLY A 200 -44.78 13.70 -29.71
N ASP A 201 -44.88 15.02 -29.93
CA ASP A 201 -46.02 15.91 -29.57
C ASP A 201 -46.15 16.07 -28.02
N ASP A 202 -46.29 17.23 -27.39
CA ASP A 202 -46.58 18.61 -27.79
C ASP A 202 -46.49 19.49 -26.50
N ASP A 203 -46.71 20.80 -26.66
CA ASP A 203 -47.13 21.80 -25.69
C ASP A 203 -46.07 22.61 -24.91
N THR A 204 -45.63 23.62 -25.66
CA THR A 204 -45.35 25.00 -25.26
C THR A 204 -46.23 25.59 -24.15
N ASN A 205 -45.67 26.47 -23.33
CA ASN A 205 -46.36 27.73 -23.03
C ASN A 205 -45.34 28.88 -22.86
N GLU A 206 -45.44 29.83 -23.79
CA GLU A 206 -44.74 31.11 -23.85
C GLU A 206 -45.30 32.12 -22.83
N GLN A 207 -44.55 33.21 -22.65
CA GLN A 207 -44.94 34.62 -22.41
C GLN A 207 -44.05 35.26 -21.33
N ASP A 208 -43.50 36.46 -21.48
CA ASP A 208 -43.32 37.41 -22.59
C ASP A 208 -42.39 38.50 -22.05
N ASP A 209 -41.43 38.92 -22.88
CA ASP A 209 -40.90 40.26 -23.15
C ASP A 209 -40.79 41.37 -22.07
N ASN A 210 -39.56 41.85 -21.88
CA ASN A 210 -39.07 43.20 -22.27
C ASN A 210 -37.65 43.38 -21.68
N GLY A 211 -36.58 43.72 -22.41
CA GLY A 211 -36.47 44.75 -23.44
C GLY A 211 -35.65 45.92 -22.85
N GLY A 212 -34.39 46.09 -23.29
CA GLY A 212 -33.55 47.25 -22.94
C GLY A 212 -32.09 47.10 -23.35
N ASP A 213 -31.72 47.80 -24.42
CA ASP A 213 -30.37 48.04 -24.99
C ASP A 213 -29.31 48.49 -23.97
N ASP A 214 -28.03 48.18 -24.22
CA ASP A 214 -27.06 49.19 -24.70
C ASP A 214 -25.63 48.60 -24.77
N GLU A 215 -25.05 48.70 -25.96
CA GLU A 215 -23.65 48.47 -26.36
C GLU A 215 -22.67 49.36 -25.57
N TRP A 216 -21.46 48.88 -25.24
CA TRP A 216 -20.20 49.64 -25.34
C TRP A 216 -18.99 48.70 -25.48
N GLU A 217 -18.13 49.08 -26.41
CA GLU A 217 -16.89 48.44 -26.89
C GLU A 217 -15.68 48.72 -25.97
N ASP A 218 -14.59 47.95 -26.21
CA ASP A 218 -13.16 48.35 -26.08
C ASP A 218 -12.58 48.52 -24.65
N GLU A 219 -11.34 48.14 -24.28
CA GLU A 219 -10.08 47.91 -24.99
C GLU A 219 -9.05 47.31 -23.98
N GLU A 220 -8.08 46.55 -24.51
CA GLU A 220 -6.66 46.42 -24.10
C GLU A 220 -6.20 45.65 -22.83
N GLU A 221 -5.49 44.55 -23.14
CA GLU A 221 -4.13 44.16 -22.69
C GLU A 221 -3.77 44.39 -21.21
N ASN A 222 -3.60 43.28 -20.48
CA ASN A 222 -2.40 43.09 -19.66
C ASN A 222 -1.91 41.65 -19.83
N GLU A 223 -0.71 41.54 -20.39
CA GLU A 223 0.19 40.42 -20.26
C GLU A 223 0.52 40.25 -18.78
N ASP A 224 -0.11 39.27 -18.13
CA ASP A 224 0.46 38.68 -16.93
C ASP A 224 0.64 37.19 -17.25
N GLU A 225 1.90 36.85 -17.56
CA GLU A 225 2.44 35.49 -17.49
C GLU A 225 2.33 35.03 -16.02
N GLU A 226 1.12 34.63 -15.62
CA GLU A 226 0.93 33.86 -14.39
C GLU A 226 1.53 32.48 -14.65
N MET A 227 2.57 32.18 -13.89
CA MET A 227 3.28 30.92 -13.90
C MET A 227 2.27 29.78 -13.75
N ASP A 228 2.30 28.81 -14.67
CA ASP A 228 1.87 27.45 -14.37
C ASP A 228 2.79 26.94 -13.24
N GLU A 229 2.48 27.33 -12.00
CA GLU A 229 2.74 26.48 -10.86
C GLU A 229 1.82 25.29 -11.11
N GLU A 230 2.40 24.20 -11.62
CA GLU A 230 1.81 22.87 -11.49
C GLU A 230 1.63 22.66 -9.98
N GLU A 231 0.49 23.12 -9.45
CA GLU A 231 -0.09 22.56 -8.25
C GLU A 231 -0.22 21.08 -8.56
N ASP A 232 0.73 20.29 -8.05
CA ASP A 232 0.54 18.87 -7.85
C ASP A 232 -0.78 18.77 -7.08
N GLU A 233 -1.89 18.59 -7.80
CA GLU A 233 -3.17 18.22 -7.20
C GLU A 233 -2.84 16.94 -6.43
N ASP A 234 -2.76 17.08 -5.10
CA ASP A 234 -2.69 15.96 -4.18
C ASP A 234 -3.97 15.15 -4.42
N GLU A 235 -3.93 14.23 -5.39
CA GLU A 235 -5.01 13.31 -5.71
C GLU A 235 -5.32 12.54 -4.43
N GLU A 236 -6.40 12.96 -3.76
CA GLU A 236 -7.01 12.27 -2.64
C GLU A 236 -7.33 10.83 -3.07
N GLY A 237 -6.47 9.87 -2.71
CA GLY A 237 -6.84 8.47 -2.89
C GLY A 237 -5.77 7.42 -2.65
N TRP A 238 -4.50 7.68 -2.96
CA TRP A 238 -3.47 6.63 -2.86
C TRP A 238 -2.11 7.19 -2.49
N ASP A 239 -1.50 6.60 -1.47
CA ASP A 239 -0.09 6.77 -1.20
C ASP A 239 0.72 6.21 -2.36
N HIS A 240 1.13 7.05 -3.31
CA HIS A 240 2.18 6.67 -4.23
C HIS A 240 3.47 6.47 -3.42
N TYR A 241 3.91 5.23 -3.21
CA TYR A 241 5.18 4.96 -2.51
C TYR A 241 6.40 5.22 -3.40
N TYR A 242 6.15 5.52 -4.68
CA TYR A 242 7.16 5.67 -5.70
C TYR A 242 7.06 7.02 -6.40
N LYS A 243 8.22 7.58 -6.77
CA LYS A 243 8.31 8.71 -7.71
C LYS A 243 9.08 8.30 -8.94
N ALA A 244 8.46 8.48 -10.11
CA ALA A 244 9.10 8.23 -11.39
C ALA A 244 10.25 9.23 -11.64
N PHE A 245 11.30 8.77 -12.30
CA PHE A 245 12.34 9.66 -12.80
C PHE A 245 13.02 9.11 -14.05
N LYS A 246 13.19 9.97 -15.06
CA LYS A 246 13.92 9.66 -16.28
C LYS A 246 15.29 10.34 -16.26
N PRO A 247 16.40 9.60 -16.09
CA PRO A 247 17.73 10.19 -16.11
C PRO A 247 18.12 10.61 -17.54
N GLU A 248 18.94 11.66 -17.66
CA GLU A 248 19.50 12.09 -18.95
C GLU A 248 20.33 10.97 -19.62
N VAL A 249 21.10 10.24 -18.81
CA VAL A 249 21.86 9.05 -19.23
C VAL A 249 21.17 7.81 -18.69
N GLN A 250 20.41 7.15 -19.57
CA GLN A 250 19.57 5.99 -19.26
C GLN A 250 20.39 4.68 -19.21
N THR A 251 21.33 4.61 -18.26
CA THR A 251 22.09 3.38 -17.99
C THR A 251 22.09 3.06 -16.50
N LEU A 252 22.08 1.77 -16.17
CA LEU A 252 22.15 1.31 -14.78
C LEU A 252 23.38 1.86 -14.05
N SER A 253 24.55 1.92 -14.72
CA SER A 253 25.77 2.47 -14.10
C SER A 253 25.57 3.94 -13.70
N ASN A 254 25.01 4.75 -14.59
CA ASN A 254 24.77 6.17 -14.30
C ASN A 254 23.75 6.35 -13.17
N VAL A 255 22.67 5.55 -13.17
CA VAL A 255 21.69 5.58 -12.09
C VAL A 255 22.36 5.29 -10.75
N LYS A 256 23.18 4.23 -10.67
CA LYS A 256 23.88 3.88 -9.43
C LYS A 256 24.83 4.99 -8.95
N ASP A 257 25.56 5.61 -9.87
CA ASP A 257 26.55 6.64 -9.54
C ASP A 257 25.90 7.95 -9.05
N THR A 258 24.67 8.23 -9.48
CA THR A 258 23.97 9.51 -9.22
C THR A 258 22.83 9.41 -8.21
N HIS A 259 22.28 8.20 -7.98
CA HIS A 259 21.07 7.99 -7.18
C HIS A 259 21.17 8.59 -5.78
N ARG A 260 22.25 8.32 -5.04
CA ARG A 260 22.36 8.77 -3.64
C ARG A 260 22.25 10.29 -3.50
N ASN A 261 22.91 11.04 -4.38
CA ASN A 261 22.87 12.51 -4.33
C ASN A 261 21.47 13.01 -4.68
N ARG A 262 20.91 12.52 -5.80
CA ARG A 262 19.55 12.87 -6.23
C ARG A 262 18.53 12.59 -5.14
N ALA A 263 18.52 11.37 -4.60
CA ALA A 263 17.53 10.96 -3.62
C ALA A 263 17.64 11.79 -2.34
N THR A 264 18.87 12.14 -1.92
CA THR A 264 19.07 13.05 -0.78
C THR A 264 18.50 14.44 -1.04
N GLU A 265 18.74 14.99 -2.23
CA GLU A 265 18.24 16.32 -2.63
C GLU A 265 16.71 16.38 -2.76
N ASN A 266 16.06 15.25 -3.04
CA ASN A 266 14.62 15.16 -3.29
C ASN A 266 13.84 14.47 -2.16
N ASN A 267 14.44 14.31 -0.97
CA ASN A 267 13.84 13.62 0.19
C ASN A 267 13.29 12.21 -0.14
N GLN A 268 14.05 11.43 -0.90
CA GLN A 268 13.78 10.04 -1.26
C GLN A 268 14.73 9.08 -0.53
N ASP A 269 14.51 7.77 -0.61
CA ASP A 269 15.45 6.81 -0.04
C ASP A 269 16.78 6.83 -0.82
N PRO A 270 17.94 7.12 -0.16
CA PRO A 270 19.24 7.22 -0.83
C PRO A 270 20.00 5.90 -0.94
N ASN A 271 19.41 4.81 -0.44
CA ASN A 271 20.02 3.49 -0.35
C ASN A 271 19.31 2.46 -1.21
N MET A 272 18.05 2.68 -1.58
CA MET A 272 17.24 1.74 -2.34
C MET A 272 16.41 2.44 -3.41
N PHE A 273 16.25 1.78 -4.55
CA PHE A 273 15.43 2.25 -5.66
C PHE A 273 15.00 1.10 -6.56
N ALA A 274 14.08 1.39 -7.47
CA ALA A 274 13.62 0.47 -8.49
C ALA A 274 13.98 0.97 -9.90
N ILE A 275 14.09 0.04 -10.85
CA ILE A 275 14.30 0.32 -12.27
C ILE A 275 13.27 -0.45 -13.09
N ILE A 276 12.70 0.25 -14.06
CA ILE A 276 11.98 -0.32 -15.19
C ILE A 276 12.89 -0.15 -16.41
N ASP A 277 13.40 -1.27 -16.92
CA ASP A 277 14.32 -1.32 -18.06
C ASP A 277 13.80 -2.30 -19.13
N ALA A 278 14.56 -2.47 -20.21
CA ALA A 278 14.19 -3.34 -21.32
C ALA A 278 13.95 -4.81 -20.94
N GLU A 279 14.34 -5.26 -19.74
CA GLU A 279 14.08 -6.62 -19.25
C GLU A 279 12.78 -6.73 -18.44
N TYR A 280 12.10 -5.61 -18.13
CA TYR A 280 10.90 -5.55 -17.28
C TYR A 280 9.83 -6.57 -17.69
N GLU A 281 9.46 -6.63 -18.97
CA GLU A 281 8.46 -7.62 -19.45
C GLU A 281 8.85 -9.07 -19.13
N SER A 282 10.14 -9.38 -19.24
CA SER A 282 10.65 -10.75 -19.14
C SER A 282 11.09 -11.14 -17.73
N GLN A 283 11.46 -10.18 -16.88
CA GLN A 283 12.07 -10.41 -15.56
C GLN A 283 11.45 -9.57 -14.44
N GLY A 284 10.63 -8.58 -14.77
CA GLY A 284 10.02 -7.65 -13.83
C GLY A 284 10.96 -6.50 -13.41
N THR A 285 10.47 -5.73 -12.44
CA THR A 285 11.16 -4.59 -11.82
C THR A 285 12.51 -5.04 -11.25
N LEU A 286 13.56 -4.29 -11.53
CA LEU A 286 14.86 -4.47 -10.90
C LEU A 286 14.90 -3.65 -9.61
N ILE A 287 15.01 -4.34 -8.48
CA ILE A 287 15.10 -3.75 -7.15
C ILE A 287 16.57 -3.68 -6.74
N MET A 288 17.02 -2.48 -6.37
CA MET A 288 18.42 -2.17 -6.11
C MET A 288 18.62 -1.69 -4.68
N ARG A 289 19.70 -2.15 -4.06
CA ARG A 289 20.27 -1.59 -2.83
C ARG A 289 21.70 -1.16 -3.09
N VAL A 290 22.05 0.09 -2.77
CA VAL A 290 23.42 0.63 -2.92
C VAL A 290 24.21 0.64 -1.60
N SER A 291 23.54 0.45 -0.46
CA SER A 291 24.14 0.49 0.87
C SER A 291 23.36 -0.40 1.84
N PRO A 292 24.01 -1.11 2.78
CA PRO A 292 25.45 -1.08 3.11
C PRO A 292 26.34 -1.78 2.07
N GLU A 293 25.79 -2.72 1.32
CA GLU A 293 26.45 -3.41 0.21
C GLU A 293 25.55 -3.32 -1.02
N GLU A 294 26.21 -3.13 -2.17
CA GLU A 294 25.52 -3.13 -3.45
C GLU A 294 25.00 -4.52 -3.77
N ASP A 295 23.69 -4.64 -3.95
CA ASP A 295 23.02 -5.88 -4.30
C ASP A 295 21.71 -5.58 -5.05
N SER A 296 21.19 -6.58 -5.76
CA SER A 296 19.99 -6.42 -6.57
C SER A 296 19.27 -7.74 -6.83
N PHE A 297 17.97 -7.66 -7.10
CA PHE A 297 17.19 -8.78 -7.59
C PHE A 297 16.01 -8.31 -8.43
N ARG A 298 15.46 -9.22 -9.24
CA ARG A 298 14.34 -8.98 -10.16
C ARG A 298 13.06 -9.53 -9.56
N CYS A 299 11.98 -8.76 -9.57
CA CYS A 299 10.67 -9.18 -9.06
C CYS A 299 9.57 -8.90 -10.08
N LYS A 300 8.76 -9.92 -10.39
CA LYS A 300 7.65 -9.82 -11.35
C LYS A 300 6.31 -9.54 -10.67
N GLY A 301 5.41 -8.93 -11.44
CA GLY A 301 4.00 -8.77 -11.10
C GLY A 301 3.74 -7.75 -9.98
N HIS A 302 2.48 -7.70 -9.55
CA HIS A 302 1.95 -6.81 -8.52
C HIS A 302 2.79 -6.74 -7.24
N VAL A 303 3.31 -7.90 -6.79
CA VAL A 303 4.12 -7.97 -5.57
C VAL A 303 5.41 -7.15 -5.63
N SER A 304 5.92 -6.84 -6.84
CA SER A 304 7.10 -5.98 -7.00
C SER A 304 6.88 -4.57 -6.44
N GLY A 305 5.63 -4.09 -6.42
CA GLY A 305 5.24 -2.81 -5.82
C GLY A 305 5.39 -2.77 -4.30
N GLU A 306 5.36 -3.91 -3.62
CA GLU A 306 5.42 -3.94 -2.15
C GLU A 306 6.82 -4.17 -1.59
N ILE A 307 7.73 -4.76 -2.37
CA ILE A 307 9.00 -5.27 -1.81
C ILE A 307 9.80 -4.18 -1.10
N LEU A 308 9.96 -2.99 -1.71
CA LEU A 308 10.70 -1.91 -1.08
C LEU A 308 9.99 -1.39 0.18
N ARG A 309 8.65 -1.27 0.13
CA ARG A 309 7.81 -0.91 1.28
C ARG A 309 7.97 -1.91 2.42
N TRP A 310 7.86 -3.21 2.16
CA TRP A 310 8.03 -4.28 3.14
C TRP A 310 9.42 -4.30 3.78
N ILE A 311 10.48 -4.05 3.00
CA ILE A 311 11.83 -3.94 3.53
C ILE A 311 11.94 -2.74 4.49
N PHE A 312 11.41 -1.62 4.04
CA PHE A 312 11.50 -0.35 4.73
C PHE A 312 10.75 -0.29 6.05
N ILE A 313 9.56 -0.89 6.11
CA ILE A 313 8.79 -1.01 7.34
C ILE A 313 9.31 -2.13 8.26
N ASN A 314 10.43 -2.79 7.93
CA ASN A 314 10.97 -3.96 8.64
C ASN A 314 10.06 -5.21 8.64
N PHE A 315 9.14 -5.34 7.68
CA PHE A 315 8.36 -6.57 7.52
C PHE A 315 9.20 -7.71 6.93
N MET A 316 10.17 -7.39 6.09
CA MET A 316 11.19 -8.31 5.60
C MET A 316 12.58 -7.67 5.68
N SER A 317 13.59 -8.46 5.96
CA SER A 317 14.97 -8.09 5.64
C SER A 317 15.22 -8.24 4.13
N TRP A 318 16.31 -7.64 3.64
CA TRP A 318 16.72 -7.76 2.25
C TRP A 318 16.91 -9.23 1.80
N GLU A 319 17.52 -10.07 2.65
CA GLU A 319 17.72 -11.49 2.33
C GLU A 319 16.40 -12.27 2.34
N GLU A 320 15.47 -11.93 3.23
CA GLU A 320 14.13 -12.53 3.24
C GLU A 320 13.34 -12.13 1.99
N ALA A 321 13.44 -10.87 1.55
CA ALA A 321 12.83 -10.42 0.30
C ALA A 321 13.40 -11.18 -0.92
N LYS A 322 14.73 -11.35 -1.00
CA LYS A 322 15.37 -12.17 -2.05
C LYS A 322 14.88 -13.62 -2.02
N ALA A 323 14.85 -14.24 -0.84
CA ALA A 323 14.38 -15.61 -0.68
C ALA A 323 12.88 -15.76 -0.97
N PHE A 324 12.08 -14.73 -0.70
CA PHE A 324 10.68 -14.65 -1.05
C PHE A 324 10.48 -14.59 -2.56
N VAL A 325 11.12 -13.63 -3.24
CA VAL A 325 11.02 -13.47 -4.69
C VAL A 325 11.55 -14.69 -5.45
N ALA A 326 12.62 -15.33 -4.95
CA ALA A 326 13.15 -16.55 -5.55
C ALA A 326 12.19 -17.75 -5.45
N ARG A 327 11.20 -17.73 -4.56
CA ARG A 327 10.14 -18.76 -4.46
C ARG A 327 8.94 -18.46 -5.35
N LEU A 328 8.79 -17.23 -5.83
CA LEU A 328 7.70 -16.81 -6.71
C LEU A 328 7.99 -17.08 -8.20
N ASN A 329 9.26 -16.99 -8.58
CA ASN A 329 9.75 -17.24 -9.95
C ASN A 329 10.03 -18.71 -10.23
#